data_AF-I1A4H6-F1
#
_entry.id   AF-I1A4H6-F1
#
_cell.length_a   1.000
_cell.length_b   1.000
_cell.length_c   1.000
_cell.angle_alpha   90.00
_cell.angle_beta   90.00
_cell.angle_gamma   90.00
#
_symmetry.space_group_name_H-M   'P 1'
#
loop_
_entity.id
_entity.type
_entity.pdbx_description
1 polymer ?
#
loop_
_entity_poly.entity_id
_entity_poly.type
_entity_poly.pdbx_seq_one_letter_code
_entity_poly.pdbx_strand_id
1 'polypeptide(L)'
;MLKIIKDYTKKEQLLKPAFEGSIFPAYVGKKNFKVTDELELNESYVYFDKDHQTWFEFSNWFKSFAGSIERDYVIDLESFSNFFDYKELLRMFIFNTEFAQAKLFKKTNEKSAKAKEKTLSILVKDESKEVKEIIKKVQIISESVTKARNLQIMPENFLNSEMLASEIVNDFSGINNLKIEVLTKKEIQDLNMGLLLSVNKGSTHEPRVVVISYNGNKGSKEHTSIVGKGITFDTGGVNTKGYHMDGMKYDMSGSVIAAYAVKTLALLGAKVNASAVMCITDNRINADASLPENVYQSMSGKWVEVVDTDAEGRLVLADGIYYSADKLKPTTILDVATLTGSIITSLSNVYSGIWSTNEDKWEIFEKAAKKAQEKVWRMPLHKDFHKGNSSSKVADLASWSSKVKQDSSQAAMFLKEFTKDIDFIHCDVAGTADRFGEPQGELISTLVEFIIDVQK
;
A
#
# COMPACT_ATOMS: atom_id res chain seq x y z
N MET A 1 9.62 -17.85 1.65
CA MET A 1 9.84 -17.62 0.22
C MET A 1 9.51 -18.90 -0.53
N LEU A 2 8.55 -18.79 -1.43
CA LEU A 2 8.06 -19.80 -2.35
C LEU A 2 9.21 -20.31 -3.23
N LYS A 3 9.27 -21.63 -3.41
CA LYS A 3 10.29 -22.25 -4.26
C LYS A 3 9.79 -22.34 -5.71
N ILE A 4 10.63 -21.89 -6.63
CA ILE A 4 10.47 -22.16 -8.07
C ILE A 4 11.34 -23.35 -8.42
N ILE A 5 10.74 -24.43 -8.89
CA ILE A 5 11.43 -25.68 -9.24
C ILE A 5 11.30 -25.98 -10.72
N LYS A 6 12.29 -26.71 -11.26
CA LYS A 6 12.33 -27.12 -12.68
C LYS A 6 11.92 -28.57 -12.89
N ASP A 7 12.24 -29.41 -11.91
CA ASP A 7 12.00 -30.84 -11.93
C ASP A 7 11.09 -31.24 -10.79
N TYR A 8 10.10 -32.06 -11.09
CA TYR A 8 9.17 -32.60 -10.10
C TYR A 8 9.57 -34.02 -9.70
N THR A 9 9.78 -34.26 -8.40
CA THR A 9 10.35 -35.52 -7.89
C THR A 9 9.31 -36.54 -7.41
N LYS A 10 8.01 -36.31 -7.69
CA LYS A 10 6.88 -37.17 -7.28
C LYS A 10 6.78 -37.42 -5.76
N LYS A 11 7.30 -36.52 -4.93
CA LYS A 11 7.22 -36.62 -3.46
C LYS A 11 6.11 -35.74 -2.88
N GLU A 12 5.90 -34.58 -3.47
CA GLU A 12 4.83 -33.63 -3.12
C GLU A 12 3.60 -33.85 -4.01
N GLN A 13 2.43 -33.37 -3.60
CA GLN A 13 1.24 -33.43 -4.45
C GLN A 13 1.35 -32.45 -5.63
N LEU A 14 1.24 -32.95 -6.86
CA LEU A 14 1.22 -32.12 -8.06
C LEU A 14 -0.20 -31.56 -8.28
N LEU A 15 -0.39 -30.28 -7.99
CA LEU A 15 -1.67 -29.59 -8.14
C LEU A 15 -1.89 -29.18 -9.61
N LYS A 16 -3.00 -29.62 -10.18
CA LYS A 16 -3.44 -29.38 -11.57
C LYS A 16 -4.88 -28.81 -11.61
N PRO A 17 -5.28 -28.11 -12.67
CA PRO A 17 -6.67 -27.74 -12.88
C PRO A 17 -7.47 -28.95 -13.42
N ALA A 18 -8.75 -29.01 -13.05
CA ALA A 18 -9.76 -29.87 -13.67
C ALA A 18 -10.91 -28.97 -14.15
N PHE A 19 -10.85 -28.56 -15.42
CA PHE A 19 -11.81 -27.59 -15.98
C PHE A 19 -13.03 -28.30 -16.57
N GLU A 20 -14.25 -27.87 -16.24
CA GLU A 20 -15.47 -28.48 -16.77
C GLU A 20 -15.47 -28.47 -18.31
N GLY A 21 -15.65 -29.65 -18.91
CA GLY A 21 -15.55 -29.85 -20.36
C GLY A 21 -14.16 -30.24 -20.87
N SER A 22 -13.14 -30.31 -20.01
CA SER A 22 -11.83 -30.91 -20.31
C SER A 22 -11.75 -32.37 -19.80
N ILE A 23 -10.72 -33.11 -20.22
CA ILE A 23 -10.49 -34.48 -19.75
C ILE A 23 -9.72 -34.43 -18.43
N PHE A 24 -10.32 -34.94 -17.36
CA PHE A 24 -9.71 -35.10 -16.05
C PHE A 24 -10.26 -36.38 -15.37
N PRO A 25 -9.61 -36.91 -14.31
CA PRO A 25 -10.02 -38.16 -13.70
C PRO A 25 -11.44 -38.14 -13.13
N ALA A 26 -12.17 -39.26 -13.26
CA ALA A 26 -13.58 -39.36 -12.87
C ALA A 26 -13.84 -39.17 -11.36
N TYR A 27 -12.81 -39.35 -10.52
CA TYR A 27 -12.91 -39.17 -9.06
C TYR A 27 -12.86 -37.71 -8.61
N VAL A 28 -12.53 -36.76 -9.50
CA VAL A 28 -12.43 -35.34 -9.12
C VAL A 28 -13.81 -34.80 -8.73
N GLY A 29 -13.91 -34.24 -7.53
CA GLY A 29 -15.15 -33.68 -7.03
C GLY A 29 -15.56 -32.42 -7.77
N LYS A 30 -16.74 -32.45 -8.42
CA LYS A 30 -17.29 -31.34 -9.24
C LYS A 30 -17.96 -30.23 -8.41
N LYS A 31 -17.22 -29.65 -7.46
CA LYS A 31 -17.63 -28.42 -6.75
C LYS A 31 -16.59 -27.35 -7.05
N ASN A 32 -17.02 -26.18 -7.49
CA ASN A 32 -16.11 -25.11 -7.90
C ASN A 32 -15.03 -24.83 -6.82
N PHE A 33 -13.78 -24.75 -7.27
CA PHE A 33 -12.54 -24.64 -6.48
C PHE A 33 -12.29 -25.73 -5.43
N LYS A 34 -12.99 -26.87 -5.50
CA LYS A 34 -12.69 -28.02 -4.63
C LYS A 34 -11.39 -28.68 -5.07
N VAL A 35 -10.46 -28.84 -4.12
CA VAL A 35 -9.28 -29.69 -4.30
C VAL A 35 -9.65 -31.14 -4.00
N THR A 36 -9.28 -32.05 -4.90
CA THR A 36 -9.40 -33.50 -4.72
C THR A 36 -8.01 -34.11 -4.81
N ASP A 37 -7.58 -34.78 -3.72
CA ASP A 37 -6.27 -35.42 -3.63
C ASP A 37 -6.35 -36.90 -4.03
N GLU A 38 -5.42 -37.34 -4.87
CA GLU A 38 -5.13 -38.74 -5.16
C GLU A 38 -3.74 -39.08 -4.62
N LEU A 39 -3.73 -39.66 -3.41
CA LEU A 39 -2.52 -39.83 -2.61
C LEU A 39 -1.58 -40.88 -3.19
N GLU A 40 -2.09 -41.90 -3.86
CA GLU A 40 -1.25 -42.96 -4.43
C GLU A 40 -0.44 -42.46 -5.63
N LEU A 41 -0.99 -41.51 -6.38
CA LEU A 41 -0.36 -40.92 -7.56
C LEU A 41 0.42 -39.64 -7.26
N ASN A 42 0.28 -39.10 -6.04
CA ASN A 42 0.76 -37.77 -5.67
C ASN A 42 0.22 -36.67 -6.60
N GLU A 43 -1.07 -36.73 -6.94
CA GLU A 43 -1.73 -35.73 -7.78
C GLU A 43 -2.91 -35.10 -7.05
N SER A 44 -3.06 -33.80 -7.19
CA SER A 44 -4.22 -33.06 -6.70
C SER A 44 -4.87 -32.29 -7.83
N TYR A 45 -6.19 -32.23 -7.84
CA TYR A 45 -6.95 -31.51 -8.87
C TYR A 45 -7.84 -30.46 -8.21
N VAL A 46 -7.72 -29.20 -8.63
CA VAL A 46 -8.69 -28.15 -8.31
C VAL A 46 -9.71 -28.05 -9.44
N TYR A 47 -10.98 -28.23 -9.11
CA TYR A 47 -12.07 -28.18 -10.09
C TYR A 47 -12.53 -26.75 -10.41
N PHE A 48 -12.82 -26.49 -11.68
CA PHE A 48 -13.22 -25.19 -12.21
C PHE A 48 -14.54 -25.34 -13.00
N ASP A 49 -15.63 -24.75 -12.47
CA ASP A 49 -16.96 -24.77 -13.09
C ASP A 49 -17.13 -23.68 -14.14
N LYS A 50 -17.48 -24.00 -15.38
CA LYS A 50 -17.50 -23.07 -16.52
C LYS A 50 -18.36 -21.81 -16.29
N ASP A 51 -19.39 -21.91 -15.44
CA ASP A 51 -20.32 -20.82 -15.18
C ASP A 51 -19.91 -19.90 -14.00
N HIS A 52 -18.87 -20.23 -13.23
CA HIS A 52 -18.54 -19.57 -11.95
C HIS A 52 -17.04 -19.22 -11.79
N GLN A 53 -16.44 -18.54 -12.77
CA GLN A 53 -14.99 -18.30 -12.77
C GLN A 53 -14.60 -16.90 -13.25
N THR A 54 -14.62 -15.94 -12.34
CA THR A 54 -13.83 -14.71 -12.55
C THR A 54 -12.38 -14.92 -12.11
N TRP A 55 -11.43 -14.24 -12.77
CA TRP A 55 -10.02 -14.22 -12.35
C TRP A 55 -9.87 -13.83 -10.87
N PHE A 56 -10.72 -12.92 -10.39
CA PHE A 56 -10.73 -12.45 -9.01
C PHE A 56 -11.12 -13.55 -8.02
N GLU A 57 -12.17 -14.33 -8.33
CA GLU A 57 -12.58 -15.46 -7.48
C GLU A 57 -11.48 -16.52 -7.39
N PHE A 58 -10.83 -16.84 -8.52
CA PHE A 58 -9.72 -17.78 -8.55
C PHE A 58 -8.53 -17.28 -7.71
N SER A 59 -8.13 -16.02 -7.89
CA SER A 59 -7.03 -15.41 -7.13
C SER A 59 -7.31 -15.42 -5.62
N ASN A 60 -8.53 -15.05 -5.20
CA ASN A 60 -8.93 -15.08 -3.78
C ASN A 60 -8.99 -16.49 -3.20
N TRP A 61 -9.53 -17.44 -3.96
CA TRP A 61 -9.52 -18.84 -3.56
C TRP A 61 -8.08 -19.32 -3.38
N PHE A 62 -7.20 -19.05 -4.34
CA PHE A 62 -5.82 -19.51 -4.29
C PHE A 62 -5.07 -18.91 -3.10
N LYS A 63 -5.25 -17.62 -2.83
CA LYS A 63 -4.72 -16.96 -1.61
C LYS A 63 -5.17 -17.67 -0.33
N SER A 64 -6.44 -18.06 -0.26
CA SER A 64 -6.99 -18.79 0.90
C SER A 64 -6.38 -20.19 0.99
N PHE A 65 -6.35 -20.93 -0.12
CA PHE A 65 -5.74 -22.25 -0.23
C PHE A 65 -4.26 -22.23 0.20
N ALA A 66 -3.47 -21.28 -0.30
CA ALA A 66 -2.04 -21.16 -0.01
C ALA A 66 -1.75 -20.91 1.48
N GLY A 67 -2.65 -20.23 2.20
CA GLY A 67 -2.56 -19.97 3.63
C GLY A 67 -3.01 -21.14 4.51
N SER A 68 -3.79 -22.08 3.96
CA SER A 68 -4.37 -23.20 4.69
C SER A 68 -3.98 -24.57 4.12
N ILE A 69 -2.82 -24.68 3.48
CA ILE A 69 -2.37 -25.95 2.90
C ILE A 69 -2.17 -27.03 3.97
N GLU A 70 -2.69 -28.23 3.71
CA GLU A 70 -2.61 -29.36 4.64
C GLU A 70 -1.39 -30.26 4.40
N ARG A 71 -0.72 -30.08 3.26
CA ARG A 71 0.37 -30.93 2.76
C ARG A 71 1.30 -30.14 1.85
N ASP A 72 2.41 -30.77 1.45
CA ASP A 72 3.33 -30.18 0.49
C ASP A 72 2.75 -30.29 -0.93
N TYR A 73 2.70 -29.17 -1.65
CA TYR A 73 2.16 -29.07 -2.99
C TYR A 73 3.18 -28.47 -3.97
N VAL A 74 3.14 -28.94 -5.21
CA VAL A 74 3.80 -28.37 -6.37
C VAL A 74 2.73 -27.95 -7.37
N ILE A 75 2.68 -26.68 -7.73
CA ILE A 75 1.73 -26.16 -8.72
C ILE A 75 2.29 -26.42 -10.11
N ASP A 76 1.55 -27.18 -10.93
CA ASP A 76 1.89 -27.44 -12.32
C ASP A 76 1.48 -26.27 -13.22
N LEU A 77 2.30 -25.21 -13.26
CA LEU A 77 1.97 -23.95 -13.95
C LEU A 77 1.53 -24.16 -15.41
N GLU A 78 2.19 -25.08 -16.12
CA GLU A 78 1.90 -25.40 -17.52
C GLU A 78 0.47 -25.95 -17.71
N SER A 79 0.02 -26.77 -16.77
CA SER A 79 -1.33 -27.32 -16.82
C SER A 79 -2.41 -26.22 -16.66
N PHE A 80 -2.15 -25.22 -15.82
CA PHE A 80 -3.02 -24.05 -15.64
C PHE A 80 -2.99 -23.10 -16.84
N SER A 81 -1.85 -22.95 -17.51
CA SER A 81 -1.74 -22.03 -18.66
C SER A 81 -2.50 -22.46 -19.91
N ASN A 82 -3.05 -23.68 -19.93
CA ASN A 82 -4.01 -24.09 -20.96
C ASN A 82 -5.34 -23.32 -20.87
N PHE A 83 -5.62 -22.68 -19.72
CA PHE A 83 -6.90 -22.02 -19.44
C PHE A 83 -6.75 -20.53 -19.10
N PHE A 84 -5.58 -20.11 -18.61
CA PHE A 84 -5.31 -18.73 -18.20
C PHE A 84 -3.97 -18.24 -18.77
N ASP A 85 -3.77 -16.91 -18.80
CA ASP A 85 -2.48 -16.34 -19.23
C ASP A 85 -1.34 -16.79 -18.32
N TYR A 86 -0.27 -17.31 -18.93
CA TYR A 86 0.89 -17.87 -18.23
C TYR A 86 1.55 -16.84 -17.29
N LYS A 87 1.70 -15.59 -17.74
CA LYS A 87 2.40 -14.54 -17.00
C LYS A 87 1.54 -14.05 -15.84
N GLU A 88 0.22 -13.93 -16.04
CA GLU A 88 -0.72 -13.59 -14.97
C GLU A 88 -0.78 -14.69 -13.90
N LEU A 89 -0.80 -15.97 -14.29
CA LEU A 89 -0.73 -17.10 -13.36
C LEU A 89 0.54 -17.07 -12.52
N LEU A 90 1.69 -16.88 -13.17
CA LEU A 90 2.98 -16.82 -12.50
C LEU A 90 3.01 -15.69 -11.46
N ARG A 91 2.50 -14.50 -11.80
CA ARG A 91 2.38 -13.39 -10.84
C ARG A 91 1.46 -13.74 -9.68
N MET A 92 0.25 -14.23 -9.98
CA MET A 92 -0.78 -14.52 -8.99
C MET A 92 -0.31 -15.60 -8.01
N PHE A 93 0.24 -16.71 -8.50
CA PHE A 93 0.70 -17.79 -7.64
C PHE A 93 1.88 -17.36 -6.76
N ILE A 94 2.86 -16.61 -7.29
CA ILE A 94 3.97 -16.11 -6.48
C ILE A 94 3.47 -15.13 -5.42
N PHE A 95 2.72 -14.12 -5.83
CA PHE A 95 2.27 -13.06 -4.93
C PHE A 95 1.36 -13.59 -3.83
N ASN A 96 0.31 -14.34 -4.19
CA ASN A 96 -0.65 -14.84 -3.22
C ASN A 96 -0.07 -15.89 -2.29
N THR A 97 0.92 -16.68 -2.72
CA THR A 97 1.60 -17.62 -1.81
C THR A 97 2.39 -16.87 -0.76
N GLU A 98 3.26 -15.93 -1.16
CA GLU A 98 4.04 -15.13 -0.22
C GLU A 98 3.14 -14.32 0.70
N PHE A 99 2.05 -13.74 0.16
CA PHE A 99 1.07 -13.01 0.94
C PHE A 99 0.43 -13.89 2.01
N ALA A 100 -0.06 -15.08 1.64
CA ALA A 100 -0.83 -15.95 2.53
C ALA A 100 0.05 -16.63 3.58
N GLN A 101 1.31 -16.92 3.25
CA GLN A 101 2.26 -17.59 4.15
C GLN A 101 3.16 -16.61 4.93
N ALA A 102 2.95 -15.30 4.75
CA ALA A 102 3.69 -14.27 5.46
C ALA A 102 3.53 -14.41 6.99
N LYS A 103 4.66 -14.41 7.69
CA LYS A 103 4.69 -14.33 9.15
C LYS A 103 4.81 -12.88 9.56
N LEU A 104 3.68 -12.32 9.98
CA LEU A 104 3.61 -10.95 10.47
C LEU A 104 3.78 -10.90 12.00
N PHE A 105 3.99 -9.69 12.51
CA PHE A 105 4.18 -9.43 13.93
C PHE A 105 3.06 -10.05 14.76
N LYS A 106 3.46 -10.92 15.70
CA LYS A 106 2.58 -11.51 16.71
C LYS A 106 3.39 -11.82 17.96
N LYS A 107 3.16 -11.06 19.04
CA LYS A 107 4.00 -11.13 20.24
C LYS A 107 4.07 -12.52 20.90
N THR A 108 3.00 -13.30 20.80
CA THR A 108 2.92 -14.64 21.41
C THR A 108 3.55 -15.75 20.57
N ASN A 109 3.84 -15.51 19.29
CA ASN A 109 4.43 -16.50 18.39
C ASN A 109 5.95 -16.68 18.61
N GLU A 110 6.59 -15.95 19.53
CA GLU A 110 8.02 -16.11 19.85
C GLU A 110 8.37 -17.50 20.44
N LYS A 111 7.38 -18.30 20.88
CA LYS A 111 7.60 -19.57 21.61
C LYS A 111 6.87 -20.82 21.08
N SER A 112 6.14 -20.76 19.96
CA SER A 112 5.47 -21.98 19.46
C SER A 112 6.48 -22.94 18.83
N ALA A 113 6.56 -24.16 19.35
CA ALA A 113 7.39 -25.23 18.83
C ALA A 113 7.19 -25.40 17.31
N LYS A 114 8.30 -25.54 16.58
CA LYS A 114 8.40 -25.67 15.11
C LYS A 114 7.60 -26.88 14.60
N ALA A 115 6.28 -26.74 14.43
CA ALA A 115 5.56 -27.63 13.54
C ALA A 115 6.23 -27.53 12.16
N LYS A 116 6.45 -28.67 11.49
CA LYS A 116 7.04 -28.68 10.15
C LYS A 116 6.08 -27.94 9.21
N GLU A 117 6.46 -26.74 8.82
CA GLU A 117 5.69 -25.93 7.88
C GLU A 117 5.54 -26.67 6.56
N LYS A 118 4.29 -26.72 6.09
CA LYS A 118 3.96 -27.24 4.77
C LYS A 118 4.47 -26.26 3.72
N THR A 119 4.83 -26.79 2.57
CA THR A 119 5.49 -26.04 1.52
C THR A 119 4.65 -26.02 0.26
N LEU A 120 4.61 -24.85 -0.37
CA LEU A 120 4.07 -24.67 -1.71
C LEU A 120 5.25 -24.31 -2.62
N SER A 121 5.30 -24.93 -3.80
CA SER A 121 6.30 -24.64 -4.84
C SER A 121 5.60 -24.50 -6.19
N ILE A 122 6.21 -23.80 -7.14
CA ILE A 122 5.71 -23.72 -8.53
C ILE A 122 6.70 -24.44 -9.44
N LEU A 123 6.17 -25.36 -10.26
CA LEU A 123 6.91 -25.98 -11.36
C LEU A 123 6.91 -25.04 -12.56
N VAL A 124 8.08 -24.48 -12.89
CA VAL A 124 8.26 -23.56 -14.03
C VAL A 124 9.31 -24.17 -14.96
N LYS A 125 8.86 -24.63 -16.13
CA LYS A 125 9.73 -25.23 -17.16
C LYS A 125 10.31 -24.21 -18.13
N ASP A 126 9.63 -23.07 -18.34
CA ASP A 126 10.14 -22.01 -19.19
C ASP A 126 11.32 -21.28 -18.51
N GLU A 127 12.48 -21.34 -19.15
CA GLU A 127 13.72 -20.72 -18.69
C GLU A 127 14.06 -19.41 -19.41
N SER A 128 13.11 -18.89 -20.19
CA SER A 128 13.26 -17.62 -20.90
C SER A 128 13.67 -16.49 -19.96
N LYS A 129 14.45 -15.55 -20.50
CA LYS A 129 14.87 -14.36 -19.75
C LYS A 129 13.66 -13.59 -19.21
N GLU A 130 12.60 -13.50 -19.99
CA GLU A 130 11.36 -12.82 -19.62
C GLU A 130 10.71 -13.46 -18.37
N VAL A 131 10.55 -14.78 -18.34
CA VAL A 131 9.96 -15.49 -17.18
C VAL A 131 10.82 -15.31 -15.93
N LYS A 132 12.15 -15.39 -16.06
CA LYS A 132 13.08 -15.15 -14.94
C LYS A 132 12.98 -13.72 -14.39
N GLU A 133 12.81 -12.72 -15.27
CA GLU A 133 12.61 -11.33 -14.87
C GLU A 133 11.26 -11.11 -14.16
N ILE A 134 10.18 -11.76 -14.63
CA ILE A 134 8.88 -11.72 -13.95
C ILE A 134 8.97 -12.35 -12.55
N ILE A 135 9.56 -13.54 -12.42
CA ILE A 135 9.74 -14.21 -11.13
C ILE A 135 10.48 -13.29 -10.15
N LYS A 136 11.65 -12.79 -10.57
CA LYS A 136 12.47 -11.90 -9.74
C LYS A 136 11.69 -10.66 -9.32
N LYS A 137 10.99 -10.03 -10.27
CA LYS A 137 10.20 -8.81 -10.01
C LYS A 137 9.11 -9.07 -8.98
N VAL A 138 8.31 -10.12 -9.17
CA VAL A 138 7.18 -10.43 -8.28
C VAL A 138 7.68 -10.83 -6.90
N GLN A 139 8.75 -11.62 -6.79
CA GLN A 139 9.33 -11.97 -5.49
C GLN A 139 9.78 -10.74 -4.69
N ILE A 140 10.45 -9.77 -5.34
CA ILE A 140 10.87 -8.52 -4.69
C ILE A 140 9.66 -7.68 -4.25
N ILE A 141 8.62 -7.59 -5.10
CA ILE A 141 7.37 -6.91 -4.76
C ILE A 141 6.71 -7.60 -3.56
N SER A 142 6.56 -8.93 -3.59
CA SER A 142 5.94 -9.71 -2.51
C SER A 142 6.67 -9.58 -1.17
N GLU A 143 8.01 -9.57 -1.19
CA GLU A 143 8.80 -9.34 0.02
C GLU A 143 8.57 -7.93 0.56
N SER A 144 8.54 -6.93 -0.31
CA SER A 144 8.28 -5.53 0.07
C SER A 144 6.88 -5.35 0.65
N VAL A 145 5.86 -5.97 0.04
CA VAL A 145 4.48 -6.01 0.56
C VAL A 145 4.43 -6.72 1.92
N THR A 146 5.14 -7.85 2.08
CA THR A 146 5.18 -8.57 3.36
C THR A 146 5.79 -7.72 4.47
N LYS A 147 6.90 -7.03 4.19
CA LYS A 147 7.54 -6.14 5.16
C LYS A 147 6.67 -4.93 5.49
N ALA A 148 6.02 -4.32 4.50
CA ALA A 148 5.04 -3.26 4.71
C ALA A 148 3.88 -3.72 5.62
N ARG A 149 3.28 -4.86 5.30
CA ARG A 149 2.20 -5.48 6.10
C ARG A 149 2.63 -5.76 7.54
N ASN A 150 3.89 -6.16 7.72
CA ASN A 150 4.44 -6.41 9.05
C ASN A 150 4.47 -5.12 9.88
N LEU A 151 4.86 -3.98 9.31
CA LEU A 151 4.83 -2.70 10.01
C LEU A 151 3.40 -2.22 10.27
N GLN A 152 2.51 -2.36 9.28
CA GLN A 152 1.09 -1.97 9.40
C GLN A 152 0.40 -2.62 10.60
N ILE A 153 0.66 -3.90 10.87
CA ILE A 153 -0.01 -4.63 11.96
C ILE A 153 0.61 -4.40 13.35
N MET A 154 1.81 -3.82 13.42
CA MET A 154 2.46 -3.54 14.70
C MET A 154 1.66 -2.49 15.47
N PRO A 155 1.29 -2.75 16.74
CA PRO A 155 0.64 -1.75 17.56
C PRO A 155 1.62 -0.64 17.94
N GLU A 156 1.08 0.55 18.21
CA GLU A 156 1.86 1.77 18.44
C GLU A 156 2.91 1.63 19.56
N ASN A 157 2.61 0.91 20.64
CA ASN A 157 3.56 0.70 21.74
C ASN A 157 4.80 -0.16 21.35
N PHE A 158 4.81 -0.73 20.15
CA PHE A 158 5.96 -1.41 19.54
C PHE A 158 6.44 -0.72 18.24
N LEU A 159 5.72 0.29 17.75
CA LEU A 159 6.04 0.99 16.51
C LEU A 159 5.48 2.42 16.50
N ASN A 160 5.98 3.26 17.42
CA ASN A 160 5.68 4.69 17.43
C ASN A 160 6.45 5.44 16.33
N SER A 161 6.28 6.76 16.25
CA SER A 161 6.86 7.60 15.21
C SER A 161 8.39 7.50 15.09
N GLU A 162 9.09 7.51 16.21
CA GLU A 162 10.56 7.44 16.27
C GLU A 162 11.07 6.03 15.90
N MET A 163 10.36 5.00 16.37
CA MET A 163 10.66 3.60 16.06
C MET A 163 10.43 3.29 14.59
N LEU A 164 9.33 3.76 14.00
CA LEU A 164 9.05 3.57 12.57
C LEU A 164 10.13 4.21 11.70
N ALA A 165 10.54 5.45 12.00
CA ALA A 165 11.63 6.10 11.27
C ALA A 165 12.94 5.31 11.37
N SER A 166 13.27 4.81 12.57
CA SER A 166 14.47 4.00 12.81
C SER A 166 14.44 2.67 12.06
N GLU A 167 13.29 1.98 12.04
CA GLU A 167 13.11 0.71 11.34
C GLU A 167 13.31 0.86 9.84
N ILE A 168 12.78 1.94 9.24
CA ILE A 168 12.98 2.24 7.82
C ILE A 168 14.45 2.47 7.50
N VAL A 169 15.17 3.27 8.32
CA VAL A 169 16.61 3.50 8.13
C VAL A 169 17.39 2.19 8.16
N ASN A 170 17.09 1.33 9.14
CA ASN A 170 17.78 0.05 9.31
C ASN A 170 17.53 -0.90 8.11
N ASP A 171 16.27 -1.11 7.74
CA ASP A 171 15.87 -2.05 6.69
C ASP A 171 16.26 -1.61 5.26
N PHE A 172 16.51 -0.31 5.06
CA PHE A 172 16.86 0.26 3.75
C PHE A 172 18.36 0.57 3.63
N SER A 173 19.12 0.40 4.71
CA SER A 173 20.56 0.63 4.73
C SER A 173 21.30 -0.23 3.70
N GLY A 174 22.32 0.34 3.05
CA GLY A 174 23.16 -0.38 2.08
C GLY A 174 22.54 -0.62 0.69
N ILE A 175 21.32 -0.15 0.42
CA ILE A 175 20.71 -0.25 -0.92
C ILE A 175 21.36 0.76 -1.87
N ASN A 176 21.83 0.29 -3.02
CA ASN A 176 22.50 1.12 -4.02
C ASN A 176 21.60 2.24 -4.56
N ASN A 177 22.18 3.43 -4.72
CA ASN A 177 21.53 4.65 -5.22
C ASN A 177 20.32 5.14 -4.40
N LEU A 178 20.15 4.63 -3.18
CA LEU A 178 19.09 5.03 -2.26
C LEU A 178 19.70 5.82 -1.09
N LYS A 179 19.24 7.07 -0.92
CA LYS A 179 19.61 7.96 0.19
C LYS A 179 18.42 8.09 1.15
N ILE A 180 18.69 8.12 2.45
CA ILE A 180 17.69 8.35 3.49
C ILE A 180 18.13 9.55 4.33
N GLU A 181 17.18 10.43 4.63
CA GLU A 181 17.33 11.57 5.51
C GLU A 181 16.16 11.57 6.50
N VAL A 182 16.44 11.78 7.78
CA VAL A 182 15.43 11.77 8.85
C VAL A 182 15.44 13.11 9.52
N LEU A 183 14.36 13.86 9.37
CA LEU A 183 14.15 15.14 10.04
C LEU A 183 13.56 14.91 11.42
N THR A 184 14.24 15.43 12.43
CA THR A 184 13.84 15.50 13.82
C THR A 184 12.81 16.60 14.07
N LYS A 185 12.19 16.64 15.25
CA LYS A 185 11.24 17.70 15.63
C LYS A 185 11.80 19.10 15.41
N LYS A 186 13.08 19.30 15.74
CA LYS A 186 13.77 20.57 15.56
C LYS A 186 13.85 20.98 14.09
N GLU A 187 14.27 20.08 13.21
CA GLU A 187 14.37 20.37 11.77
C GLU A 187 12.99 20.61 11.14
N ILE A 188 11.96 19.89 11.61
CA ILE A 188 10.55 20.10 11.22
C ILE A 188 10.07 21.51 11.65
N GLN A 189 10.46 21.97 12.84
CA GLN A 189 10.19 23.34 13.32
C GLN A 189 10.93 24.38 12.47
N ASP A 190 12.21 24.17 12.18
CA ASP A 190 13.03 25.08 11.37
C ASP A 190 12.49 25.20 9.92
N LEU A 191 11.81 24.16 9.42
CA LEU A 191 11.12 24.16 8.13
C LEU A 191 9.72 24.78 8.18
N ASN A 192 9.22 25.21 9.35
CA ASN A 192 7.86 25.72 9.55
C ASN A 192 6.76 24.74 9.11
N MET A 193 6.92 23.44 9.35
CA MET A 193 5.88 22.43 9.09
C MET A 193 4.82 22.47 10.21
N GLY A 194 4.14 23.61 10.34
CA GLY A 194 3.25 23.91 11.45
C GLY A 194 1.97 23.09 11.48
N LEU A 195 1.51 22.56 10.33
CA LEU A 195 0.34 21.66 10.30
C LEU A 195 0.72 20.29 10.86
N LEU A 196 1.88 19.74 10.47
CA LEU A 196 2.38 18.50 11.04
C LEU A 196 2.62 18.64 12.54
N LEU A 197 3.26 19.73 12.96
CA LEU A 197 3.51 20.02 14.37
C LEU A 197 2.21 20.20 15.16
N SER A 198 1.15 20.77 14.55
CA SER A 198 -0.15 20.94 15.22
C SER A 198 -0.77 19.60 15.61
N VAL A 199 -0.69 18.59 14.73
CA VAL A 199 -1.18 17.23 14.97
C VAL A 199 -0.38 16.56 16.09
N ASN A 200 0.95 16.75 16.09
CA ASN A 200 1.83 16.14 17.10
C ASN A 200 1.66 16.72 18.52
N LYS A 201 1.04 17.89 18.72
CA LYS A 201 1.09 18.58 20.03
C LYS A 201 0.60 17.73 21.21
N GLY A 202 -0.38 16.86 20.99
CA GLY A 202 -0.91 15.97 22.03
C GLY A 202 -0.03 14.74 22.32
N SER A 203 1.03 14.53 21.53
CA SER A 203 1.85 13.32 21.56
C SER A 203 2.86 13.29 22.71
N THR A 204 3.17 12.08 23.16
CA THR A 204 4.35 11.79 23.99
C THR A 204 5.58 11.39 23.17
N HIS A 205 5.41 11.22 21.86
CA HIS A 205 6.46 10.84 20.91
C HIS A 205 6.71 11.97 19.93
N GLU A 206 7.98 12.20 19.60
CA GLU A 206 8.29 13.27 18.66
C GLU A 206 7.91 12.89 17.22
N PRO A 207 7.54 13.87 16.39
CA PRO A 207 7.28 13.61 14.99
C PRO A 207 8.60 13.33 14.26
N ARG A 208 8.49 12.67 13.10
CA ARG A 208 9.59 12.45 12.16
C ARG A 208 9.11 12.71 10.74
N VAL A 209 9.98 13.28 9.92
CA VAL A 209 9.81 13.25 8.46
C VAL A 209 10.97 12.45 7.88
N VAL A 210 10.66 11.34 7.21
CA VAL A 210 11.68 10.50 6.57
C VAL A 210 11.62 10.73 5.06
N VAL A 211 12.74 11.18 4.50
CA VAL A 211 12.89 11.43 3.07
C VAL A 211 13.79 10.37 2.47
N ILE A 212 13.23 9.57 1.57
CA ILE A 212 13.93 8.50 0.85
C ILE A 212 14.07 8.94 -0.60
N SER A 213 15.26 8.91 -1.17
CA SER A 213 15.52 9.31 -2.55
C SER A 213 16.29 8.23 -3.29
N TYR A 214 15.68 7.69 -4.35
CA TYR A 214 16.28 6.73 -5.27
C TYR A 214 16.60 7.39 -6.61
N ASN A 215 17.88 7.35 -7.01
CA ASN A 215 18.35 7.88 -8.29
C ASN A 215 18.84 6.74 -9.20
N GLY A 216 17.90 6.09 -9.88
CA GLY A 216 18.15 5.01 -10.83
C GLY A 216 18.41 5.49 -12.27
N ASN A 217 18.15 6.77 -12.58
CA ASN A 217 18.32 7.34 -13.91
C ASN A 217 18.91 8.76 -13.88
N LYS A 218 20.22 8.85 -13.62
CA LYS A 218 20.97 10.10 -13.45
C LYS A 218 20.82 11.13 -14.58
N GLY A 219 20.48 10.69 -15.80
CA GLY A 219 20.31 11.57 -16.96
C GLY A 219 18.88 12.08 -17.17
N SER A 220 17.90 11.53 -16.46
CA SER A 220 16.51 11.94 -16.59
C SER A 220 16.18 13.10 -15.65
N LYS A 221 15.33 14.01 -16.14
CA LYS A 221 14.69 15.04 -15.32
C LYS A 221 13.37 14.56 -14.72
N GLU A 222 12.82 13.46 -15.23
CA GLU A 222 11.64 12.85 -14.65
C GLU A 222 11.94 12.35 -13.24
N HIS A 223 11.04 12.69 -12.34
CA HIS A 223 11.15 12.37 -10.92
C HIS A 223 9.75 12.29 -10.33
N THR A 224 9.44 11.16 -9.71
CA THR A 224 8.14 10.95 -9.05
C THR A 224 8.33 10.89 -7.54
N SER A 225 7.69 11.79 -6.79
CA SER A 225 7.72 11.76 -5.33
C SER A 225 6.39 11.25 -4.77
N ILE A 226 6.44 10.34 -3.80
CA ILE A 226 5.29 9.79 -3.08
C ILE A 226 5.29 10.32 -1.65
N VAL A 227 4.23 11.01 -1.23
CA VAL A 227 4.08 11.51 0.14
C VAL A 227 3.10 10.61 0.89
N GLY A 228 3.47 10.08 2.04
CA GLY A 228 2.63 9.13 2.75
C GLY A 228 2.15 9.62 4.11
N LYS A 229 0.86 9.41 4.40
CA LYS A 229 0.29 9.62 5.75
C LYS A 229 0.87 8.60 6.72
N GLY A 230 1.53 9.07 7.79
CA GLY A 230 2.24 8.26 8.76
C GLY A 230 1.71 8.39 10.19
N ILE A 231 0.38 8.36 10.39
CA ILE A 231 -0.20 8.45 11.72
C ILE A 231 -0.12 7.08 12.41
N THR A 232 0.85 6.88 13.33
CA THR A 232 1.12 5.57 13.96
C THR A 232 -0.01 5.11 14.86
N PHE A 233 -0.80 6.05 15.36
CA PHE A 233 -2.10 5.78 15.96
C PHE A 233 -2.96 7.05 15.95
N ASP A 234 -4.25 6.89 15.65
CA ASP A 234 -5.19 8.00 15.57
C ASP A 234 -6.33 7.87 16.57
N THR A 235 -6.32 8.71 17.61
CA THR A 235 -7.45 8.82 18.56
C THR A 235 -8.51 9.83 18.12
N GLY A 236 -8.23 10.57 17.04
CA GLY A 236 -8.97 11.75 16.57
C GLY A 236 -8.61 13.06 17.25
N GLY A 237 -7.61 13.08 18.14
CA GLY A 237 -7.35 14.24 18.98
C GLY A 237 -8.59 14.60 19.81
N VAL A 238 -8.81 15.87 20.12
CA VAL A 238 -9.93 16.28 20.99
C VAL A 238 -11.31 16.00 20.37
N ASN A 239 -11.42 15.98 19.04
CA ASN A 239 -12.54 15.39 18.30
C ASN A 239 -12.45 13.86 18.32
N THR A 240 -12.53 13.27 19.52
CA THR A 240 -12.23 11.86 19.73
C THR A 240 -13.13 10.92 18.93
N LYS A 241 -12.55 9.83 18.40
CA LYS A 241 -13.28 8.73 17.77
C LYS A 241 -14.13 7.89 18.74
N GLY A 242 -14.00 8.12 20.06
CA GLY A 242 -14.73 7.37 21.08
C GLY A 242 -14.46 5.87 20.99
N TYR A 243 -15.50 5.07 20.76
CA TYR A 243 -15.40 3.61 20.64
C TYR A 243 -14.98 3.11 19.25
N HIS A 244 -14.73 4.00 18.28
CA HIS A 244 -14.38 3.65 16.89
C HIS A 244 -12.87 3.68 16.61
N MET A 245 -12.03 3.37 17.60
CA MET A 245 -10.57 3.38 17.47
C MET A 245 -9.97 2.04 17.00
N ASP A 246 -10.79 1.00 16.83
CA ASP A 246 -10.33 -0.27 16.31
C ASP A 246 -9.74 -0.10 14.91
N GLY A 247 -8.55 -0.66 14.70
CA GLY A 247 -7.83 -0.55 13.42
C GLY A 247 -6.99 0.72 13.24
N MET A 248 -7.01 1.69 14.15
CA MET A 248 -6.29 2.97 13.97
C MET A 248 -4.76 2.87 14.00
N LYS A 249 -4.19 1.70 14.33
CA LYS A 249 -2.76 1.41 14.09
C LYS A 249 -2.40 1.34 12.60
N TYR A 250 -3.38 1.10 11.73
CA TYR A 250 -3.20 1.06 10.28
C TYR A 250 -3.11 2.46 9.66
N ASP A 251 -3.25 3.53 10.45
CA ASP A 251 -3.35 4.89 9.93
C ASP A 251 -2.01 5.50 9.46
N MET A 252 -0.93 4.71 9.58
CA MET A 252 0.41 4.95 9.05
C MET A 252 0.69 4.24 7.73
N SER A 253 -0.29 3.51 7.20
CA SER A 253 -0.14 2.68 6.01
C SER A 253 0.36 3.45 4.80
N GLY A 254 -0.09 4.69 4.62
CA GLY A 254 0.31 5.54 3.50
C GLY A 254 1.82 5.79 3.43
N SER A 255 2.42 6.14 4.57
CA SER A 255 3.88 6.31 4.73
C SER A 255 4.63 5.01 4.44
N VAL A 256 4.16 3.88 4.95
CA VAL A 256 4.79 2.58 4.70
C VAL A 256 4.72 2.20 3.23
N ILE A 257 3.54 2.32 2.60
CA ILE A 257 3.33 2.02 1.18
C ILE A 257 4.27 2.88 0.31
N ALA A 258 4.34 4.19 0.59
CA ALA A 258 5.22 5.11 -0.13
C ALA A 258 6.70 4.69 -0.03
N ALA A 259 7.18 4.40 1.18
CA ALA A 259 8.56 3.98 1.41
C ALA A 259 8.90 2.66 0.70
N TYR A 260 8.04 1.64 0.83
CA TYR A 260 8.31 0.34 0.23
C TYR A 260 8.18 0.34 -1.28
N ALA A 261 7.32 1.18 -1.89
CA ALA A 261 7.30 1.35 -3.35
C ALA A 261 8.66 1.85 -3.88
N VAL A 262 9.26 2.86 -3.23
CA VAL A 262 10.59 3.37 -3.59
C VAL A 262 11.68 2.34 -3.32
N LYS A 263 11.60 1.61 -2.20
CA LYS A 263 12.51 0.50 -1.91
C LYS A 263 12.49 -0.56 -3.00
N THR A 264 11.29 -0.97 -3.42
CA THR A 264 11.10 -1.98 -4.45
C THR A 264 11.72 -1.54 -5.77
N LEU A 265 11.52 -0.29 -6.19
CA LEU A 265 12.19 0.27 -7.38
C LEU A 265 13.71 0.18 -7.29
N ALA A 266 14.27 0.48 -6.12
CA ALA A 266 15.71 0.40 -5.87
C ALA A 266 16.24 -1.06 -5.91
N LEU A 267 15.53 -2.00 -5.28
CA LEU A 267 15.87 -3.44 -5.30
C LEU A 267 15.77 -4.04 -6.71
N LEU A 268 14.84 -3.54 -7.52
CA LEU A 268 14.71 -3.92 -8.93
C LEU A 268 15.83 -3.33 -9.80
N GLY A 269 16.54 -2.31 -9.31
CA GLY A 269 17.47 -1.53 -10.14
C GLY A 269 16.75 -0.81 -11.28
N ALA A 270 15.52 -0.35 -11.04
CA ALA A 270 14.70 0.28 -12.05
C ALA A 270 15.34 1.58 -12.56
N LYS A 271 15.30 1.80 -13.88
CA LYS A 271 15.89 2.99 -14.50
C LYS A 271 14.98 4.22 -14.39
N VAL A 272 14.64 4.61 -13.15
CA VAL A 272 13.74 5.71 -12.79
C VAL A 272 14.31 6.53 -11.65
N ASN A 273 13.79 7.73 -11.43
CA ASN A 273 14.06 8.52 -10.23
C ASN A 273 12.79 8.61 -9.39
N ALA A 274 12.88 8.27 -8.11
CA ALA A 274 11.73 8.31 -7.22
C ALA A 274 12.11 8.73 -5.81
N SER A 275 11.21 9.42 -5.11
CA SER A 275 11.36 9.72 -3.70
C SER A 275 10.12 9.35 -2.90
N ALA A 276 10.30 9.12 -1.60
CA ALA A 276 9.23 9.00 -0.63
C ALA A 276 9.42 10.04 0.48
N VAL A 277 8.34 10.68 0.90
CA VAL A 277 8.30 11.57 2.07
C VAL A 277 7.29 11.00 3.05
N MET A 278 7.77 10.41 4.14
CA MET A 278 6.93 9.87 5.20
C MET A 278 6.69 10.96 6.25
N CYS A 279 5.45 11.39 6.44
CA CYS A 279 5.07 12.33 7.51
C CYS A 279 4.56 11.55 8.72
N ILE A 280 5.44 11.32 9.70
CA ILE A 280 5.22 10.35 10.77
C ILE A 280 4.95 11.04 12.10
N THR A 281 3.81 10.75 12.71
CA THR A 281 3.45 11.18 14.07
C THR A 281 2.31 10.31 14.61
N ASP A 282 1.75 10.61 15.76
CA ASP A 282 0.44 10.10 16.19
C ASP A 282 -0.52 11.28 16.42
N ASN A 283 -1.81 11.00 16.53
CA ASN A 283 -2.83 11.98 16.86
C ASN A 283 -3.47 11.60 18.19
N ARG A 284 -3.02 12.28 19.26
CA ARG A 284 -3.39 11.97 20.66
C ARG A 284 -4.11 13.13 21.33
N ILE A 285 -4.86 12.79 22.37
CA ILE A 285 -5.44 13.75 23.31
C ILE A 285 -4.50 13.90 24.52
N ASN A 286 -4.05 15.12 24.77
CA ASN A 286 -3.32 15.51 25.97
C ASN A 286 -3.53 17.01 26.24
N ALA A 287 -2.94 17.54 27.32
CA ALA A 287 -3.17 18.92 27.78
C ALA A 287 -2.83 20.02 26.74
N ASP A 288 -1.88 19.76 25.84
CA ASP A 288 -1.48 20.71 24.78
C ASP A 288 -2.00 20.30 23.39
N ALA A 289 -2.92 19.32 23.30
CA ALA A 289 -3.47 18.89 22.02
C ALA A 289 -4.09 20.06 21.24
N SER A 290 -3.97 20.01 19.90
CA SER A 290 -4.68 20.97 19.04
C SER A 290 -6.18 20.95 19.33
N LEU A 291 -6.82 22.10 19.25
CA LEU A 291 -8.26 22.26 19.44
C LEU A 291 -8.93 22.69 18.12
N PRO A 292 -10.24 22.42 17.93
CA PRO A 292 -11.06 23.11 16.96
C PRO A 292 -10.87 24.63 17.04
N GLU A 293 -11.02 25.29 15.89
CA GLU A 293 -10.85 26.74 15.70
C GLU A 293 -9.41 27.25 15.87
N ASN A 294 -8.45 26.40 16.24
CA ASN A 294 -7.04 26.79 16.22
C ASN A 294 -6.57 27.03 14.78
N VAL A 295 -5.69 28.01 14.62
CA VAL A 295 -5.16 28.40 13.31
C VAL A 295 -3.64 28.20 13.32
N TYR A 296 -3.14 27.43 12.36
CA TYR A 296 -1.73 27.11 12.23
C TYR A 296 -1.21 27.49 10.85
N GLN A 297 0.03 27.99 10.77
CA GLN A 297 0.67 28.26 9.50
C GLN A 297 1.34 26.99 8.97
N SER A 298 1.05 26.65 7.72
CA SER A 298 1.72 25.56 7.00
C SER A 298 3.11 25.93 6.52
N MET A 299 3.89 24.94 6.11
CA MET A 299 5.19 25.12 5.44
C MET A 299 5.06 26.00 4.19
N SER A 300 3.89 25.99 3.54
CA SER A 300 3.61 26.84 2.38
C SER A 300 3.39 28.33 2.70
N GLY A 301 3.29 28.67 3.98
CA GLY A 301 2.93 30.01 4.46
C GLY A 301 1.41 30.26 4.56
N LYS A 302 0.56 29.38 4.01
CA LYS A 302 -0.90 29.45 4.18
C LYS A 302 -1.30 29.16 5.62
N TRP A 303 -2.23 29.94 6.15
CA TRP A 303 -2.87 29.69 7.44
C TRP A 303 -4.05 28.73 7.27
N VAL A 304 -4.13 27.72 8.14
CA VAL A 304 -5.19 26.72 8.14
C VAL A 304 -5.89 26.70 9.49
N GLU A 305 -7.21 26.88 9.46
CA GLU A 305 -8.10 26.65 10.59
C GLU A 305 -8.36 25.15 10.73
N VAL A 306 -8.01 24.60 11.90
CA VAL A 306 -8.32 23.23 12.28
C VAL A 306 -9.76 23.20 12.75
N VAL A 307 -10.66 22.72 11.91
CA VAL A 307 -12.10 22.64 12.26
C VAL A 307 -12.42 21.35 13.00
N ASP A 308 -11.76 20.26 12.62
CA ASP A 308 -11.90 18.93 13.22
C ASP A 308 -10.50 18.31 13.35
N THR A 309 -10.13 17.88 14.56
CA THR A 309 -8.83 17.26 14.83
C THR A 309 -8.74 15.79 14.40
N ASP A 310 -9.86 15.18 13.99
CA ASP A 310 -9.92 13.86 13.32
C ASP A 310 -9.70 13.97 11.80
N ALA A 311 -9.51 15.19 11.30
CA ALA A 311 -9.07 15.47 9.94
C ALA A 311 -7.56 15.79 9.91
N GLU A 312 -6.76 15.08 10.71
CA GLU A 312 -5.33 15.30 10.90
C GLU A 312 -4.48 14.86 9.70
N GLY A 313 -4.89 13.79 9.01
CA GLY A 313 -4.10 13.19 7.93
C GLY A 313 -3.79 14.18 6.81
N ARG A 314 -4.78 15.03 6.45
CA ARG A 314 -4.59 16.05 5.41
C ARG A 314 -3.68 17.18 5.87
N LEU A 315 -3.60 17.45 7.18
CA LEU A 315 -2.70 18.45 7.77
C LEU A 315 -1.23 17.99 7.67
N VAL A 316 -0.94 16.76 8.08
CA VAL A 316 0.44 16.23 7.99
C VAL A 316 0.90 16.05 6.54
N LEU A 317 -0.02 15.67 5.64
CA LEU A 317 0.26 15.53 4.21
C LEU A 317 0.47 16.88 3.54
N ALA A 318 -0.27 17.93 3.88
CA ALA A 318 -0.10 19.26 3.29
C ALA A 318 1.33 19.78 3.42
N ASP A 319 1.93 19.67 4.61
CA ASP A 319 3.34 20.05 4.80
C ASP A 319 4.30 19.11 4.06
N GLY A 320 4.02 17.80 4.01
CA GLY A 320 4.83 16.82 3.26
C GLY A 320 4.80 17.01 1.75
N ILE A 321 3.62 17.31 1.18
CA ILE A 321 3.41 17.62 -0.23
C ILE A 321 4.13 18.92 -0.59
N TYR A 322 4.03 19.95 0.25
CA TYR A 322 4.75 21.19 0.02
C TYR A 322 6.27 21.01 0.14
N TYR A 323 6.74 20.23 1.12
CA TYR A 323 8.16 19.85 1.23
C TYR A 323 8.65 19.17 -0.04
N SER A 324 7.90 18.18 -0.53
CA SER A 324 8.19 17.47 -1.79
C SER A 324 8.26 18.46 -2.96
N ALA A 325 7.26 19.32 -3.11
CA ALA A 325 7.19 20.31 -4.18
C ALA A 325 8.33 21.36 -4.12
N ASP A 326 8.72 21.80 -2.92
CA ASP A 326 9.71 22.86 -2.74
C ASP A 326 11.16 22.36 -2.73
N LYS A 327 11.43 21.29 -1.98
CA LYS A 327 12.79 20.76 -1.77
C LYS A 327 13.18 19.72 -2.82
N LEU A 328 12.26 18.84 -3.20
CA LEU A 328 12.54 17.72 -4.12
C LEU A 328 12.20 18.04 -5.58
N LYS A 329 11.27 18.99 -5.81
CA LYS A 329 10.86 19.51 -7.13
C LYS A 329 10.62 18.39 -8.17
N PRO A 330 9.78 17.39 -7.85
CA PRO A 330 9.49 16.30 -8.78
C PRO A 330 8.66 16.80 -9.98
N THR A 331 8.60 16.00 -11.04
CA THR A 331 7.66 16.21 -12.17
C THR A 331 6.26 15.66 -11.86
N THR A 332 6.15 14.77 -10.87
CA THR A 332 4.88 14.23 -10.38
C THR A 332 4.91 14.05 -8.87
N ILE A 333 3.86 14.47 -8.18
CA ILE A 333 3.60 14.16 -6.79
C ILE A 333 2.45 13.16 -6.71
N LEU A 334 2.65 12.09 -5.95
CA LEU A 334 1.56 11.24 -5.46
C LEU A 334 1.48 11.39 -3.96
N ASP A 335 0.30 11.26 -3.39
CA ASP A 335 0.17 10.94 -1.98
C ASP A 335 -0.63 9.65 -1.76
N VAL A 336 -0.31 8.95 -0.67
CA VAL A 336 -1.01 7.74 -0.25
C VAL A 336 -1.43 7.91 1.20
N ALA A 337 -2.72 7.69 1.47
CA ALA A 337 -3.26 7.93 2.79
C ALA A 337 -4.49 7.09 3.11
N THR A 338 -4.59 6.61 4.34
CA THR A 338 -5.84 6.19 4.96
C THR A 338 -6.59 7.44 5.42
N LEU A 339 -7.25 8.14 4.48
CA LEU A 339 -7.58 9.54 4.72
C LEU A 339 -9.01 9.78 5.20
N THR A 340 -10.01 9.14 4.60
CA THR A 340 -11.41 9.51 4.89
C THR A 340 -12.34 8.31 5.11
N GLY A 341 -13.21 8.38 6.12
CA GLY A 341 -14.32 7.42 6.25
C GLY A 341 -15.34 7.52 5.10
N SER A 342 -15.40 8.66 4.42
CA SER A 342 -16.31 8.88 3.30
C SER A 342 -15.96 8.04 2.06
N ILE A 343 -14.67 7.72 1.83
CA ILE A 343 -14.30 6.82 0.72
C ILE A 343 -14.76 5.39 1.01
N ILE A 344 -14.67 4.95 2.26
CA ILE A 344 -15.18 3.63 2.69
C ILE A 344 -16.69 3.57 2.51
N THR A 345 -17.41 4.64 2.84
CA THR A 345 -18.86 4.73 2.60
C THR A 345 -19.19 4.61 1.11
N SER A 346 -18.34 5.14 0.23
CA SER A 346 -18.58 5.20 -1.22
C SER A 346 -18.16 3.92 -1.95
N LEU A 347 -17.00 3.36 -1.61
CA LEU A 347 -16.32 2.29 -2.34
C LEU A 347 -16.14 1.00 -1.53
N SER A 348 -16.59 1.01 -0.27
CA SER A 348 -16.39 -0.08 0.69
C SER A 348 -14.91 -0.44 0.85
N ASN A 349 -14.62 -1.67 1.25
CA ASN A 349 -13.27 -2.21 1.34
C ASN A 349 -12.78 -2.84 0.02
N VAL A 350 -13.40 -2.44 -1.10
CA VAL A 350 -13.21 -3.07 -2.41
C VAL A 350 -12.26 -2.27 -3.30
N TYR A 351 -12.41 -0.95 -3.36
CA TYR A 351 -11.59 -0.07 -4.21
C TYR A 351 -10.91 1.02 -3.39
N SER A 352 -9.66 1.33 -3.73
CA SER A 352 -9.03 2.61 -3.33
C SER A 352 -9.58 3.74 -4.20
N GLY A 353 -9.80 4.92 -3.60
CA GLY A 353 -10.21 6.12 -4.33
C GLY A 353 -9.00 6.87 -4.87
N ILE A 354 -8.99 7.21 -6.16
CA ILE A 354 -7.88 7.91 -6.80
C ILE A 354 -8.37 9.20 -7.46
N TRP A 355 -7.71 10.31 -7.17
CA TRP A 355 -7.90 11.59 -7.85
C TRP A 355 -6.64 11.93 -8.63
N SER A 356 -6.78 12.49 -9.83
CA SER A 356 -5.64 12.93 -10.64
C SER A 356 -5.94 14.29 -11.27
N THR A 357 -4.95 15.19 -11.25
CA THR A 357 -5.01 16.47 -11.96
C THR A 357 -4.68 16.35 -13.44
N ASN A 358 -4.17 15.19 -13.88
CA ASN A 358 -3.68 14.96 -15.23
C ASN A 358 -4.28 13.66 -15.81
N GLU A 359 -4.91 13.78 -16.98
CA GLU A 359 -5.60 12.66 -17.66
C GLU A 359 -4.62 11.58 -18.12
N ASP A 360 -3.51 11.97 -18.76
CA ASP A 360 -2.52 11.03 -19.29
C ASP A 360 -1.89 10.21 -18.15
N LYS A 361 -1.55 10.86 -17.04
CA LYS A 361 -1.02 10.18 -15.84
C LYS A 361 -2.05 9.28 -15.19
N TRP A 362 -3.33 9.64 -15.21
CA TRP A 362 -4.40 8.75 -14.77
C TRP A 362 -4.46 7.47 -15.61
N GLU A 363 -4.42 7.59 -16.94
CA GLU A 363 -4.47 6.40 -17.81
C GLU A 363 -3.29 5.43 -17.56
N ILE A 364 -2.10 5.98 -17.32
CA ILE A 364 -0.91 5.18 -16.96
C ILE A 364 -1.13 4.51 -15.60
N PHE A 365 -1.65 5.24 -14.61
CA PHE A 365 -1.94 4.71 -13.27
C PHE A 365 -2.99 3.59 -13.32
N GLU A 366 -4.06 3.77 -14.07
CA GLU A 366 -5.12 2.76 -14.22
C GLU A 366 -4.58 1.48 -14.86
N LYS A 367 -3.74 1.60 -15.90
CA LYS A 367 -3.07 0.45 -16.53
C LYS A 367 -2.11 -0.24 -15.55
N ALA A 368 -1.36 0.52 -14.75
CA ALA A 368 -0.49 -0.01 -13.72
C ALA A 368 -1.27 -0.79 -12.65
N ALA A 369 -2.41 -0.27 -12.19
CA ALA A 369 -3.27 -0.94 -11.22
C ALA A 369 -3.87 -2.23 -11.76
N LYS A 370 -4.34 -2.23 -13.02
CA LYS A 370 -4.81 -3.46 -13.69
C LYS A 370 -3.71 -4.52 -13.77
N LYS A 371 -2.48 -4.12 -14.11
CA LYS A 371 -1.31 -5.00 -14.18
C LYS A 371 -0.89 -5.55 -12.81
N ALA A 372 -1.01 -4.73 -11.77
CA ALA A 372 -0.79 -5.08 -10.37
C ALA A 372 -1.93 -5.92 -9.77
N GLN A 373 -3.08 -6.00 -10.45
CA GLN A 373 -4.30 -6.64 -9.98
C GLN A 373 -4.87 -6.01 -8.70
N GLU A 374 -4.65 -4.70 -8.54
CA GLU A 374 -5.13 -3.88 -7.42
C GLU A 374 -6.32 -3.03 -7.88
N LYS A 375 -7.36 -2.98 -7.06
CA LYS A 375 -8.65 -2.36 -7.42
C LYS A 375 -8.64 -0.89 -7.06
N VAL A 376 -8.65 -0.04 -8.08
CA VAL A 376 -8.69 1.41 -7.94
C VAL A 376 -9.87 2.00 -8.68
N TRP A 377 -10.43 3.09 -8.16
CA TRP A 377 -11.53 3.81 -8.79
C TRP A 377 -11.22 5.29 -8.90
N ARG A 378 -11.48 5.87 -10.07
CA ARG A 378 -11.27 7.30 -10.28
C ARG A 378 -12.38 8.12 -9.66
N MET A 379 -11.99 9.09 -8.86
CA MET A 379 -12.86 10.04 -8.18
C MET A 379 -12.68 11.45 -8.76
N PRO A 380 -13.73 12.29 -8.74
CA PRO A 380 -13.71 13.58 -9.42
C PRO A 380 -12.99 14.67 -8.60
N LEU A 381 -12.14 15.45 -9.26
CA LEU A 381 -11.69 16.76 -8.75
C LEU A 381 -12.59 17.85 -9.33
N HIS A 382 -13.20 18.66 -8.46
CA HIS A 382 -14.04 19.78 -8.88
C HIS A 382 -13.99 20.93 -7.88
N LYS A 383 -14.03 22.16 -8.38
CA LYS A 383 -13.99 23.39 -7.57
C LYS A 383 -15.10 23.47 -6.52
N ASP A 384 -16.24 22.81 -6.74
CA ASP A 384 -17.33 22.80 -5.77
C ASP A 384 -16.98 22.03 -4.49
N PHE A 385 -16.11 21.04 -4.58
CA PHE A 385 -15.62 20.33 -3.39
C PHE A 385 -14.65 21.20 -2.56
N HIS A 386 -13.94 22.12 -3.21
CA HIS A 386 -13.03 23.05 -2.53
C HIS A 386 -13.74 24.17 -1.74
N LYS A 387 -15.03 24.44 -2.03
CA LYS A 387 -15.80 25.48 -1.34
C LYS A 387 -15.83 25.31 0.18
N GLY A 388 -15.72 24.07 0.68
CA GLY A 388 -15.61 23.79 2.11
C GLY A 388 -14.30 24.34 2.69
N ASN A 389 -13.18 24.02 2.04
CA ASN A 389 -11.85 24.45 2.45
C ASN A 389 -11.67 25.96 2.37
N SER A 390 -12.16 26.61 1.31
CA SER A 390 -12.04 28.06 1.14
C SER A 390 -13.06 28.87 1.97
N SER A 391 -13.70 28.27 2.98
CA SER A 391 -14.80 28.89 3.71
C SER A 391 -14.46 29.37 5.12
N SER A 392 -13.21 29.21 5.55
CA SER A 392 -12.71 29.75 6.81
C SER A 392 -12.96 31.26 6.89
N LYS A 393 -13.22 31.76 8.10
CA LYS A 393 -13.37 33.19 8.39
C LYS A 393 -12.12 33.81 9.00
N VAL A 394 -11.18 32.97 9.43
CA VAL A 394 -10.03 33.38 10.25
C VAL A 394 -8.69 32.95 9.64
N ALA A 395 -8.71 32.10 8.61
CA ALA A 395 -7.53 31.56 7.95
C ALA A 395 -7.73 31.49 6.42
N ASP A 396 -6.68 31.18 5.67
CA ASP A 396 -6.76 31.02 4.22
C ASP A 396 -7.59 29.77 3.84
N LEU A 397 -7.47 28.70 4.64
CA LEU A 397 -8.17 27.44 4.44
C LEU A 397 -8.74 26.92 5.77
N ALA A 398 -9.82 26.14 5.67
CA ALA A 398 -10.29 25.24 6.72
C ALA A 398 -9.86 23.80 6.39
N SER A 399 -9.40 23.05 7.39
CA SER A 399 -9.02 21.63 7.23
C SER A 399 -10.22 20.79 6.76
N TRP A 400 -11.40 21.09 7.26
CA TRP A 400 -12.65 20.41 6.95
C TRP A 400 -13.85 21.35 7.06
N SER A 401 -14.94 21.03 6.38
CA SER A 401 -16.20 21.76 6.48
C SER A 401 -17.41 20.87 6.16
N SER A 402 -18.43 20.94 7.02
CA SER A 402 -19.73 20.31 6.80
C SER A 402 -20.53 20.89 5.61
N LYS A 403 -20.11 22.02 5.05
CA LYS A 403 -20.75 22.63 3.87
C LYS A 403 -20.67 21.75 2.63
N VAL A 404 -19.64 20.90 2.54
CA VAL A 404 -19.46 19.93 1.46
C VAL A 404 -19.57 18.53 2.07
N LYS A 405 -20.63 17.80 1.71
CA LYS A 405 -20.92 16.48 2.30
C LYS A 405 -19.89 15.40 1.94
N GLN A 406 -19.32 15.48 0.74
CA GLN A 406 -18.40 14.49 0.22
C GLN A 406 -16.98 14.87 0.66
N ASP A 407 -16.55 14.30 1.79
CA ASP A 407 -15.29 14.68 2.43
C ASP A 407 -14.05 14.23 1.65
N SER A 408 -14.06 13.05 1.01
CA SER A 408 -12.90 12.54 0.27
C SER A 408 -12.42 13.47 -0.85
N SER A 409 -13.34 14.05 -1.64
CA SER A 409 -12.97 15.02 -2.67
C SER A 409 -12.69 16.39 -2.08
N GLN A 410 -13.26 16.75 -0.93
CA GLN A 410 -12.85 17.94 -0.18
C GLN A 410 -11.40 17.80 0.29
N ALA A 411 -11.02 16.65 0.84
CA ALA A 411 -9.67 16.32 1.26
C ALA A 411 -8.69 16.35 0.07
N ALA A 412 -9.05 15.73 -1.06
CA ALA A 412 -8.24 15.78 -2.27
C ALA A 412 -8.03 17.22 -2.78
N MET A 413 -9.07 18.06 -2.74
CA MET A 413 -8.97 19.48 -3.11
C MET A 413 -8.15 20.28 -2.09
N PHE A 414 -8.19 19.94 -0.80
CA PHE A 414 -7.31 20.54 0.22
C PHE A 414 -5.84 20.23 -0.05
N LEU A 415 -5.51 18.95 -0.30
CA LEU A 415 -4.13 18.52 -0.56
C LEU A 415 -3.56 19.16 -1.83
N LYS A 416 -4.38 19.32 -2.87
CA LYS A 416 -3.99 19.98 -4.12
C LYS A 416 -3.45 21.40 -3.90
N GLU A 417 -3.90 22.11 -2.86
CA GLU A 417 -3.44 23.48 -2.57
C GLU A 417 -1.94 23.60 -2.24
N PHE A 418 -1.28 22.48 -1.96
CA PHE A 418 0.10 22.42 -1.48
C PHE A 418 1.08 21.88 -2.53
N THR A 419 0.63 21.61 -3.77
CA THR A 419 1.44 20.93 -4.81
C THR A 419 2.33 21.85 -5.63
N LYS A 420 2.19 23.18 -5.50
CA LYS A 420 2.85 24.19 -6.37
C LYS A 420 2.60 23.94 -7.86
N ASP A 421 1.36 23.56 -8.20
CA ASP A 421 0.92 23.23 -9.57
C ASP A 421 1.66 22.05 -10.25
N ILE A 422 2.44 21.27 -9.48
CA ILE A 422 2.99 20.00 -9.97
C ILE A 422 1.84 19.01 -10.15
N ASP A 423 1.92 18.19 -11.20
CA ASP A 423 0.96 17.12 -11.46
C ASP A 423 0.79 16.22 -10.23
N PHE A 424 -0.46 15.99 -9.84
CA PHE A 424 -0.80 15.43 -8.54
C PHE A 424 -1.79 14.27 -8.66
N ILE A 425 -1.49 13.18 -7.96
CA ILE A 425 -2.38 12.03 -7.78
C ILE A 425 -2.57 11.77 -6.29
N HIS A 426 -3.82 11.87 -5.82
CA HIS A 426 -4.17 11.50 -4.44
C HIS A 426 -4.72 10.08 -4.40
N CYS A 427 -4.18 9.24 -3.53
CA CYS A 427 -4.62 7.85 -3.32
C CYS A 427 -5.19 7.67 -1.90
N ASP A 428 -6.51 7.63 -1.78
CA ASP A 428 -7.20 7.28 -0.52
C ASP A 428 -7.38 5.76 -0.43
N VAL A 429 -6.56 5.14 0.42
CA VAL A 429 -6.54 3.70 0.68
C VAL A 429 -7.24 3.32 1.99
N ALA A 430 -8.05 4.21 2.58
CA ALA A 430 -8.71 3.93 3.87
C ALA A 430 -9.51 2.62 3.89
N GLY A 431 -10.17 2.25 2.77
CA GLY A 431 -10.92 1.00 2.66
C GLY A 431 -10.07 -0.24 2.35
N THR A 432 -8.83 -0.08 1.89
CA THR A 432 -8.03 -1.18 1.32
C THR A 432 -6.68 -1.38 2.00
N ALA A 433 -6.22 -0.45 2.83
CA ALA A 433 -4.97 -0.58 3.58
C ALA A 433 -4.99 -1.76 4.56
N ASP A 434 -6.13 -1.97 5.21
CA ASP A 434 -6.47 -3.19 5.94
C ASP A 434 -7.87 -3.69 5.53
N ARG A 435 -8.11 -4.98 5.73
CA ARG A 435 -9.45 -5.58 5.59
C ARG A 435 -9.72 -6.44 6.80
N PHE A 436 -10.67 -6.02 7.64
CA PHE A 436 -11.05 -6.73 8.86
C PHE A 436 -9.88 -6.96 9.81
N GLY A 437 -8.97 -5.97 9.92
CA GLY A 437 -7.81 -6.07 10.78
C GLY A 437 -6.63 -6.83 10.17
N GLU A 438 -6.70 -7.24 8.90
CA GLU A 438 -5.58 -7.83 8.16
C GLU A 438 -4.92 -6.79 7.25
N PRO A 439 -3.63 -6.47 7.41
CA PRO A 439 -2.93 -5.52 6.57
C PRO A 439 -2.81 -6.05 5.14
N GLN A 440 -2.97 -5.19 4.14
CA GLN A 440 -2.89 -5.58 2.72
C GLN A 440 -1.60 -5.14 2.02
N GLY A 441 -0.96 -4.05 2.44
CA GLY A 441 0.16 -3.46 1.67
C GLY A 441 -0.24 -3.02 0.25
N GLU A 442 -1.51 -2.65 0.07
CA GLU A 442 -2.12 -2.27 -1.21
C GLU A 442 -1.39 -1.06 -1.84
N LEU A 443 -1.41 -0.98 -3.17
CA LEU A 443 -0.78 0.01 -4.05
C LEU A 443 0.74 -0.07 -4.19
N ILE A 444 1.48 -0.86 -3.40
CA ILE A 444 2.94 -0.98 -3.59
C ILE A 444 3.25 -1.47 -5.02
N SER A 445 2.52 -2.50 -5.49
CA SER A 445 2.69 -3.06 -6.83
C SER A 445 2.27 -2.05 -7.91
N THR A 446 1.11 -1.40 -7.74
CA THR A 446 0.62 -0.35 -8.64
C THR A 446 1.61 0.81 -8.78
N LEU A 447 2.13 1.32 -7.67
CA LEU A 447 3.05 2.47 -7.66
C LEU A 447 4.38 2.13 -8.33
N VAL A 448 4.90 0.91 -8.10
CA VAL A 448 6.10 0.41 -8.79
C VAL A 448 5.88 0.34 -10.30
N GLU A 449 4.76 -0.22 -10.75
CA GLU A 449 4.43 -0.29 -12.18
C GLU A 449 4.21 1.11 -12.78
N PHE A 450 3.47 1.97 -12.09
CA PHE A 450 3.18 3.34 -12.52
C PHE A 450 4.46 4.16 -12.69
N ILE A 451 5.38 4.15 -11.72
CA ILE A 451 6.62 4.94 -11.77
C ILE A 451 7.53 4.43 -12.90
N ILE A 452 7.59 3.11 -13.11
CA ILE A 452 8.30 2.54 -14.26
C ILE A 452 7.68 3.03 -15.57
N ASP A 453 6.36 3.03 -15.68
CA ASP A 453 5.67 3.32 -16.94
C ASP A 453 5.60 4.82 -17.27
N VAL A 454 5.49 5.71 -16.26
CA VAL A 454 5.41 7.17 -16.47
C VAL A 454 6.76 7.82 -16.81
N GLN A 455 7.88 7.12 -16.57
CA GLN A 455 9.24 7.59 -16.87
C GLN A 455 9.91 6.83 -18.02
N LYS A 456 9.14 6.06 -18.78
CA LYS A 456 9.56 5.52 -20.08
C LYS A 456 9.56 6.63 -21.12
#